data_AF-Q56ZB9-F1
#
_entry.id   AF-Q56ZB9-F1
#
_cell.length_a   1.000
_cell.length_b   1.000
_cell.length_c   1.000
_cell.angle_alpha   90.00
_cell.angle_beta   90.00
_cell.angle_gamma   90.00
#
_symmetry.space_group_name_H-M   'P 1'
#
loop_
_entity.id
_entity.type
_entity.pdbx_description
1 polymer ?
#
loop_
_entity_poly.entity_id
_entity_poly.type
_entity_poly.pdbx_seq_one_letter_code
_entity_poly.pdbx_strand_id
1 'polypeptide(L)'
;GRIWKSGKKDSKVGSRHDWCVIGKLLYCRATRGRILWCQPDELDWKEVKGLEQLQLYLSGTRYIFRRTSDKRPSKTNVKYDIRKISSNSAGNIVIFGNAHIGDPECVELWSAEISMERREGGEIWGKIEWSNVVFKLDPLSNSYSVDVLFSASVHL
;
A
#
# COMPACT_ATOMS: atom_id res chain seq x y z
N GLY A 1 -1.36 17.77 24.81
CA GLY A 1 -0.86 16.51 24.25
C GLY A 1 0.40 16.79 23.47
N ARG A 2 1.46 15.97 23.61
CA ARG A 2 2.69 16.16 22.81
C ARG A 2 2.36 15.93 21.34
N ILE A 3 2.55 16.98 20.53
CA ILE A 3 2.59 16.87 19.07
C ILE A 3 3.96 16.26 18.74
N TRP A 4 3.96 15.02 18.28
CA TRP A 4 5.18 14.29 17.92
C TRP A 4 5.81 14.95 16.69
N LYS A 5 6.93 15.66 16.87
CA LYS A 5 7.66 16.34 15.79
C LYS A 5 8.88 15.57 15.26
N SER A 6 9.34 14.52 15.94
CA SER A 6 10.42 13.62 15.48
C SER A 6 10.71 12.59 16.58
N GLY A 7 10.92 11.32 16.21
CA GLY A 7 11.31 10.22 17.10
C GLY A 7 12.62 9.57 16.62
N LYS A 8 13.32 8.89 17.54
CA LYS A 8 14.62 8.23 17.28
C LYS A 8 14.60 7.43 15.97
N LYS A 9 15.66 7.60 15.18
CA LYS A 9 15.95 6.81 13.98
C LYS A 9 15.87 5.32 14.37
N ASP A 10 14.95 4.59 13.76
CA ASP A 10 14.77 3.16 13.98
C ASP A 10 16.11 2.42 13.77
N SER A 11 16.47 1.53 14.71
CA SER A 11 17.69 0.72 14.66
C SER A 11 17.55 -0.49 13.74
N LYS A 12 16.33 -0.83 13.29
CA LYS A 12 16.09 -1.98 12.40
C LYS A 12 16.42 -1.63 10.94
N VAL A 13 17.10 -2.57 10.27
CA VAL A 13 17.44 -2.49 8.83
C VAL A 13 16.16 -2.46 8.00
N GLY A 14 15.91 -1.36 7.28
CA GLY A 14 14.78 -1.24 6.36
C GLY A 14 14.51 0.21 5.94
N SER A 15 14.16 0.41 4.66
CA SER A 15 13.69 1.70 4.16
C SER A 15 12.26 1.95 4.65
N ARG A 16 12.10 2.83 5.65
CA ARG A 16 10.80 3.23 6.22
C ARG A 16 10.51 4.72 5.94
N HIS A 17 10.80 5.16 4.73
CA HIS A 17 10.64 6.57 4.35
C HIS A 17 9.18 7.03 4.32
N ASP A 18 8.22 6.11 4.30
CA ASP A 18 6.78 6.40 4.31
C ASP A 18 6.11 5.79 5.55
N TRP A 19 5.60 6.66 6.42
CA TRP A 19 4.85 6.30 7.62
C TRP A 19 3.69 7.26 7.86
N CYS A 20 2.66 6.78 8.57
CA CYS A 20 1.55 7.60 9.04
C CYS A 20 1.23 7.28 10.50
N VAL A 21 0.52 8.19 11.15
CA VAL A 21 0.02 8.02 12.52
C VAL A 21 -1.48 7.85 12.46
N ILE A 22 -1.99 6.81 13.11
CA ILE A 22 -3.42 6.64 13.36
C ILE A 22 -3.61 6.44 14.86
N GLY A 23 -4.42 7.30 15.47
CA GLY A 23 -4.58 7.35 16.92
C GLY A 23 -3.24 7.61 17.61
N LYS A 24 -2.70 6.59 18.30
CA LYS A 24 -1.41 6.64 19.01
C LYS A 24 -0.35 5.69 18.43
N LEU A 25 -0.64 5.07 17.29
CA LEU A 25 0.20 4.06 16.67
C LEU A 25 0.87 4.60 15.42
N LEU A 26 2.13 4.19 15.21
CA LEU A 26 2.85 4.41 13.96
C LEU A 26 2.59 3.25 13.02
N TYR A 27 2.44 3.56 11.74
CA TYR A 27 2.32 2.59 10.67
C TYR A 27 3.30 2.90 9.56
N CYS A 28 3.89 1.87 8.95
CA CYS A 28 4.74 2.03 7.77
C CYS A 28 4.55 0.86 6.81
N ARG A 29 4.93 1.08 5.55
CA ARG A 29 5.04 -0.02 4.58
C ARG A 29 6.30 -0.85 4.83
N ALA A 30 6.25 -2.11 4.44
CA ALA A 30 7.38 -3.03 4.39
C ALA A 30 7.39 -3.80 3.06
N THR A 31 8.44 -4.59 2.87
CA THR A 31 8.61 -5.39 1.64
C THR A 31 7.45 -6.37 1.44
N ARG A 32 7.15 -6.68 0.17
CA ARG A 32 6.10 -7.63 -0.25
C ARG A 32 4.68 -7.21 0.16
N GLY A 33 4.41 -5.91 0.16
CA GLY A 33 3.06 -5.41 0.41
C GLY A 33 2.59 -5.48 1.87
N ARG A 34 3.54 -5.71 2.79
CA ARG A 34 3.26 -5.78 4.22
C ARG A 34 3.09 -4.38 4.81
N ILE A 35 2.22 -4.28 5.81
CA ILE A 35 2.05 -3.08 6.63
C ILE A 35 2.50 -3.44 8.03
N LEU A 36 3.34 -2.59 8.61
CA LEU A 36 3.84 -2.76 9.96
C LEU A 36 3.27 -1.67 10.86
N TRP A 37 3.14 -1.99 12.14
CA TRP A 37 2.72 -1.07 13.19
C TRP A 37 3.65 -1.15 14.40
N CYS A 38 3.76 -0.08 15.17
CA CYS A 38 4.43 -0.09 16.48
C CYS A 38 3.90 0.99 17.42
N GLN A 39 4.17 0.80 18.72
CA GLN A 39 4.08 1.89 19.69
C GLN A 39 5.27 2.85 19.49
N PRO A 40 5.06 4.18 19.46
CA PRO A 40 6.13 5.15 19.26
C PRO A 40 7.28 5.05 20.28
N ASP A 41 6.97 4.64 21.51
CA ASP A 41 7.94 4.55 22.60
C ASP A 41 8.78 3.26 22.56
N GLU A 42 8.24 2.19 21.96
CA GLU A 42 8.89 0.88 21.88
C GLU A 42 9.65 0.70 20.57
N LEU A 43 9.11 1.22 19.46
CA LEU A 43 9.58 1.00 18.09
C LEU A 43 9.73 -0.49 17.72
N ASP A 44 9.05 -1.39 18.44
CA ASP A 44 8.99 -2.80 18.09
C ASP A 44 7.93 -3.03 17.00
N TRP A 45 8.41 -2.96 15.76
CA TRP A 45 7.57 -3.15 14.58
C TRP A 45 7.04 -4.57 14.46
N LYS A 46 5.71 -4.67 14.41
CA LYS A 46 4.94 -5.89 14.21
C LYS A 46 4.14 -5.80 12.92
N GLU A 47 3.87 -6.95 12.31
CA GLU A 47 3.04 -7.00 11.10
C GLU A 47 1.56 -6.82 11.44
N VAL A 48 0.85 -6.06 10.61
CA VAL A 48 -0.61 -5.99 10.66
C VAL A 48 -1.17 -7.29 10.08
N LYS A 49 -2.00 -7.98 10.86
CA LYS A 49 -2.61 -9.27 10.49
C LYS A 49 -3.86 -9.08 9.63
N GLY A 50 -4.33 -10.14 8.95
CA GLY A 50 -5.59 -10.11 8.19
C GLY A 50 -5.46 -9.50 6.79
N LEU A 51 -4.24 -9.21 6.34
CA LEU A 51 -3.93 -8.62 5.03
C LEU A 51 -3.27 -9.63 4.08
N GLU A 52 -3.40 -10.92 4.33
CA GLU A 52 -2.75 -11.98 3.54
C GLU A 52 -3.25 -11.96 2.09
N GLN A 53 -4.54 -11.69 1.87
CA GLN A 53 -5.12 -11.56 0.52
C GLN A 53 -4.54 -10.36 -0.23
N LEU A 54 -4.31 -9.23 0.46
CA LEU A 54 -3.62 -8.08 -0.13
C LEU A 54 -2.20 -8.46 -0.52
N GLN A 55 -1.45 -9.12 0.35
CA GLN A 55 -0.08 -9.55 0.07
C GLN A 55 -0.01 -10.52 -1.12
N LEU A 56 -0.97 -11.44 -1.23
CA LEU A 56 -1.12 -12.33 -2.40
C LEU A 56 -1.41 -11.53 -3.67
N TYR A 57 -2.32 -10.56 -3.62
CA TYR A 57 -2.59 -9.68 -4.76
C TYR A 57 -1.33 -8.94 -5.20
N LEU A 58 -0.55 -8.43 -4.24
CA LEU A 58 0.68 -7.67 -4.50
C LEU A 58 1.87 -8.52 -4.96
N SER A 59 1.81 -9.84 -4.76
CA SER A 59 2.82 -10.81 -5.18
C SER A 59 2.40 -11.66 -6.38
N GLY A 60 1.19 -11.48 -6.91
CA GLY A 60 0.56 -12.36 -7.89
C GLY A 60 0.80 -12.00 -9.36
N THR A 61 0.84 -13.03 -10.21
CA THR A 61 0.79 -12.93 -11.68
C THR A 61 -0.64 -12.69 -12.16
N ARG A 62 -0.89 -11.78 -13.12
CA ARG A 62 -2.22 -11.65 -13.77
C ARG A 62 -2.24 -12.33 -15.14
N TYR A 63 -3.35 -12.97 -15.46
CA TYR A 63 -3.70 -13.36 -16.83
C TYR A 63 -4.43 -12.18 -17.47
N ILE A 64 -3.93 -11.71 -18.61
CA ILE A 64 -4.52 -10.59 -19.33
C ILE A 64 -5.02 -11.09 -20.68
N PHE A 65 -6.28 -10.77 -20.99
CA PHE A 65 -6.85 -10.99 -22.31
C PHE A 65 -6.50 -9.81 -23.22
N ARG A 66 -5.71 -10.08 -24.26
CA ARG A 66 -5.31 -9.08 -25.25
C ARG A 66 -6.48 -8.81 -26.22
N ARG A 67 -6.65 -7.54 -26.65
CA ARG A 67 -7.63 -7.14 -27.68
C ARG A 67 -7.15 -7.40 -29.12
N THR A 68 -6.10 -8.19 -29.33
CA THR A 68 -5.70 -8.64 -30.68
C THR A 68 -6.22 -10.05 -30.95
N SER A 69 -6.25 -10.44 -32.22
CA SER A 69 -6.84 -11.68 -32.77
C SER A 69 -6.45 -13.01 -32.09
N ASP A 70 -5.44 -13.02 -31.22
CA ASP A 70 -5.00 -14.20 -30.50
C ASP A 70 -5.88 -14.46 -29.26
N LYS A 71 -6.77 -15.44 -29.36
CA LYS A 71 -7.72 -15.84 -28.30
C LYS A 71 -7.07 -16.46 -27.05
N ARG A 72 -5.74 -16.50 -26.93
CA ARG A 72 -5.03 -17.13 -25.80
C ARG A 72 -4.58 -16.06 -24.80
N PRO A 73 -5.00 -16.15 -23.52
CA PRO A 73 -4.53 -15.22 -22.49
C PRO A 73 -3.02 -15.36 -22.27
N SER A 74 -2.30 -14.25 -22.32
CA SER A 74 -0.86 -14.21 -22.01
C SER A 74 -0.67 -14.03 -20.50
N LYS A 75 0.14 -14.90 -19.89
CA LYS A 75 0.53 -14.80 -18.48
C LYS A 75 1.57 -13.68 -18.33
N THR A 76 1.26 -12.64 -17.55
CA THR A 76 2.18 -11.51 -17.31
C THR A 76 2.47 -11.36 -15.82
N ASN A 77 3.74 -11.20 -15.46
CA ASN A 77 4.15 -10.95 -14.08
C ASN A 77 3.78 -9.51 -13.71
N VAL A 78 2.77 -9.36 -12.87
CA VAL A 78 2.40 -8.05 -12.31
C VAL A 78 3.13 -7.89 -10.99
N LYS A 79 4.03 -6.92 -10.92
CA LYS A 79 4.68 -6.55 -9.66
C LYS A 79 3.94 -5.34 -9.10
N TYR A 80 3.51 -5.45 -7.85
CA TYR A 80 2.99 -4.29 -7.14
C TYR A 80 3.96 -3.82 -6.10
N ASP A 81 4.08 -2.51 -5.98
CA ASP A 81 4.85 -1.88 -4.94
C ASP A 81 4.02 -0.79 -4.27
N ILE A 82 3.92 -0.85 -2.93
CA ILE A 82 3.29 0.22 -2.16
C ILE A 82 4.25 1.40 -2.18
N ARG A 83 3.81 2.49 -2.79
CA ARG A 83 4.60 3.72 -2.95
C ARG A 83 4.30 4.75 -1.88
N LYS A 84 3.07 4.76 -1.35
CA LYS A 84 2.68 5.69 -0.29
C LYS A 84 1.72 5.03 0.68
N ILE A 85 1.86 5.40 1.95
CA ILE A 85 0.90 5.12 3.01
C ILE A 85 0.45 6.46 3.62
N SER A 86 -0.84 6.58 3.89
CA SER A 86 -1.46 7.76 4.49
C SER A 86 -2.66 7.34 5.33
N SER A 87 -3.32 8.29 5.98
CA SER A 87 -4.58 8.04 6.67
C SER A 87 -5.67 8.99 6.17
N ASN A 88 -6.92 8.53 6.24
CA ASN A 88 -8.08 9.37 6.00
C ASN A 88 -8.69 9.86 7.32
N SER A 89 -9.71 10.70 7.22
CA SER A 89 -10.40 11.27 8.39
C SER A 89 -11.17 10.25 9.24
N ALA A 90 -11.47 9.07 8.69
CA ALA A 90 -12.10 7.98 9.44
C ALA A 90 -11.09 7.21 10.32
N GLY A 91 -9.80 7.53 10.23
CA GLY A 91 -8.75 6.79 10.92
C GLY A 91 -8.37 5.48 10.21
N ASN A 92 -8.73 5.33 8.93
CA ASN A 92 -8.32 4.20 8.11
C ASN A 92 -6.98 4.50 7.43
N ILE A 93 -6.21 3.45 7.16
CA ILE A 93 -5.02 3.55 6.31
C ILE A 93 -5.48 3.63 4.85
N VAL A 94 -4.87 4.52 4.08
CA VAL A 94 -4.97 4.54 2.62
C VAL A 94 -3.58 4.30 2.04
N ILE A 95 -3.46 3.23 1.26
CA ILE A 95 -2.23 2.89 0.53
C ILE A 95 -2.39 3.17 -0.96
N PHE A 96 -1.30 3.61 -1.58
CA PHE A 96 -1.19 3.79 -3.02
C PHE A 96 -0.04 2.94 -3.54
N GLY A 97 -0.26 2.24 -4.63
CA GLY A 97 0.78 1.44 -5.26
C GLY A 97 0.70 1.45 -6.78
N ASN A 98 1.85 1.17 -7.40
CA ASN A 98 1.91 0.93 -8.84
C ASN A 98 1.62 -0.54 -9.12
N ALA A 99 0.86 -0.81 -10.17
CA ALA A 99 0.68 -2.12 -10.78
C ALA A 99 1.29 -2.06 -12.17
N HIS A 100 2.40 -2.77 -12.37
CA HIS A 100 3.04 -2.88 -13.68
C HIS A 100 2.38 -3.99 -14.47
N ILE A 101 1.69 -3.63 -15.53
CA ILE A 101 0.95 -4.54 -16.40
C ILE A 101 1.79 -4.79 -17.65
N GLY A 102 1.98 -6.06 -18.01
CA GLY A 102 2.82 -6.45 -19.14
C GLY A 102 2.24 -6.09 -20.52
N ASP A 103 3.16 -5.81 -21.45
CA ASP A 103 3.10 -5.50 -22.89
C ASP A 103 1.75 -5.04 -23.55
N PRO A 104 1.67 -3.77 -24.00
CA PRO A 104 2.64 -2.69 -23.73
C PRO A 104 2.61 -2.32 -22.24
N GLU A 105 3.76 -1.92 -21.68
CA GLU A 105 3.92 -1.59 -20.26
C GLU A 105 2.91 -0.50 -19.85
N CYS A 106 1.82 -0.90 -19.20
CA CYS A 106 0.85 0.01 -18.61
C CYS A 106 1.12 0.08 -17.11
N VAL A 107 1.16 1.29 -16.57
CA VAL A 107 1.24 1.50 -15.12
C VAL A 107 -0.13 1.94 -14.63
N GLU A 108 -0.77 1.09 -13.83
CA GLU A 108 -1.97 1.48 -13.09
C GLU A 108 -1.56 1.90 -11.67
N LEU A 109 -1.98 3.10 -11.26
CA LEU A 109 -1.98 3.45 -9.84
C LEU A 109 -3.25 2.88 -9.24
N TRP A 110 -3.09 2.00 -8.26
CA TRP A 110 -4.19 1.47 -7.46
C TRP A 110 -4.12 2.04 -6.06
N SER A 111 -5.28 2.06 -5.41
CA SER A 111 -5.44 2.46 -4.02
C SER A 111 -6.26 1.42 -3.26
N ALA A 112 -6.00 1.31 -1.97
CA ALA A 112 -6.88 0.60 -1.06
C ALA A 112 -7.04 1.36 0.25
N GLU A 113 -8.25 1.32 0.79
CA GLU A 113 -8.56 1.75 2.14
C GLU A 113 -8.65 0.54 3.05
N ILE A 114 -7.99 0.63 4.20
CA ILE A 114 -7.84 -0.46 5.14
C ILE A 114 -8.20 0.06 6.52
N SER A 115 -9.29 -0.48 7.08
CA SER A 115 -9.64 -0.24 8.47
C SER A 115 -8.76 -1.05 9.40
N MET A 116 -8.57 -0.55 10.61
CA MET A 116 -7.68 -1.14 11.61
C MET A 116 -8.46 -1.42 12.88
N GLU A 117 -8.26 -2.60 13.46
CA GLU A 117 -8.81 -2.93 14.77
C GLU A 117 -7.76 -3.58 15.67
N ARG A 118 -7.88 -3.32 16.97
CA ARG A 118 -7.05 -3.98 17.98
C ARG A 118 -7.81 -5.16 18.55
N ARG A 119 -7.23 -6.35 18.44
CA ARG A 119 -7.81 -7.60 18.93
C ARG A 119 -7.12 -8.07 20.21
N GLU A 120 -7.62 -9.17 20.77
CA GLU A 120 -7.05 -9.82 21.95
C GLU A 120 -5.55 -10.11 21.77
N GLY A 121 -4.78 -9.99 22.86
CA GLY A 121 -3.32 -10.04 22.82
C GLY A 121 -2.65 -8.74 22.37
N GLY A 122 -3.44 -7.70 22.05
CA GLY A 122 -2.94 -6.37 21.70
C GLY A 122 -2.45 -6.25 20.25
N GLU A 123 -2.69 -7.27 19.43
CA GLU A 123 -2.37 -7.35 18.01
C GLU A 123 -3.27 -6.43 17.18
N ILE A 124 -2.73 -5.87 16.10
CA ILE A 124 -3.47 -5.05 15.14
C ILE A 124 -3.81 -5.86 13.91
N TRP A 125 -5.09 -5.85 13.55
CA TRP A 125 -5.64 -6.49 12.37
C TRP A 125 -6.13 -5.42 11.40
N GLY A 126 -5.95 -5.68 10.11
CA GLY A 126 -6.43 -4.86 9.02
C GLY A 126 -7.55 -5.56 8.28
N LYS A 127 -8.52 -4.77 7.78
CA LYS A 127 -9.56 -5.23 6.86
C LYS A 127 -9.60 -4.28 5.67
N ILE A 128 -9.55 -4.83 4.45
CA ILE A 128 -9.69 -4.04 3.23
C ILE A 128 -11.15 -3.60 3.13
N GLU A 129 -11.40 -2.31 3.20
CA GLU A 129 -12.74 -1.73 3.02
C GLU A 129 -13.06 -1.55 1.54
N TRP A 130 -12.07 -1.12 0.76
CA TRP A 130 -12.14 -1.14 -0.70
C TRP A 130 -10.74 -1.16 -1.33
N SER A 131 -10.68 -1.58 -2.59
CA SER A 131 -9.47 -1.48 -3.40
C SER A 131 -9.85 -1.29 -4.86
N ASN A 132 -9.23 -0.32 -5.55
CA ASN A 132 -9.48 -0.10 -6.96
C ASN A 132 -8.32 0.61 -7.68
N VAL A 133 -8.33 0.55 -9.00
CA VAL A 133 -7.47 1.39 -9.85
C VAL A 133 -8.01 2.82 -9.81
N VAL A 134 -7.16 3.76 -9.42
CA VAL A 134 -7.51 5.19 -9.30
C VAL A 134 -6.93 6.03 -10.41
N PHE A 135 -5.89 5.56 -11.08
CA PHE A 135 -5.31 6.22 -12.26
C PHE A 135 -4.66 5.20 -13.19
N LYS A 136 -4.75 5.44 -14.50
CA LYS A 136 -4.09 4.63 -15.54
C LYS A 136 -3.17 5.52 -16.34
N LEU A 137 -1.89 5.17 -16.39
CA LEU A 137 -0.94 5.84 -17.25
C LEU A 137 -1.03 5.25 -18.65
N ASP A 138 -1.04 6.12 -19.67
CA ASP A 138 -1.03 5.70 -21.07
C ASP A 138 0.28 4.96 -21.38
N PRO A 139 0.24 3.77 -22.02
CA PRO A 139 1.44 3.06 -22.48
C PRO A 139 2.36 3.88 -23.41
N LEU A 140 1.88 5.00 -23.99
CA LEU A 140 2.70 5.93 -24.78
C LEU A 140 3.52 6.92 -23.91
N SER A 141 3.33 6.92 -22.59
CA SER A 141 4.09 7.77 -21.69
C SER A 141 5.49 7.18 -21.47
N ASN A 142 6.54 7.99 -21.64
CA ASN A 142 7.93 7.61 -21.32
C ASN A 142 8.20 7.38 -19.81
N SER A 143 7.16 7.38 -18.97
CA SER A 143 7.29 7.18 -17.52
C SER A 143 6.93 5.75 -17.14
N TYR A 144 7.87 5.07 -16.50
CA TYR A 144 7.71 3.69 -16.04
C TYR A 144 7.04 3.59 -14.67
N SER A 145 6.70 4.71 -14.02
CA SER A 145 6.04 4.71 -12.70
C SER A 145 5.22 5.96 -12.44
N VAL A 146 4.23 5.85 -11.57
CA VAL A 146 3.50 6.98 -10.99
C VAL A 146 3.96 7.19 -9.55
N ASP A 147 4.31 8.42 -9.20
CA ASP A 147 4.67 8.80 -7.83
C ASP A 147 3.54 9.62 -7.20
N VAL A 148 3.20 9.27 -5.96
CA VAL A 148 2.18 10.01 -5.19
C VAL A 148 2.88 10.99 -4.25
N LEU A 149 3.00 12.24 -4.69
CA LEU A 149 3.67 13.29 -3.90
C LEU A 149 2.89 13.63 -2.64
N PHE A 150 1.56 13.76 -2.75
CA PHE A 150 0.69 14.14 -1.64
C PHE A 150 -0.65 13.41 -1.69
N SER A 151 -1.26 13.22 -0.51
CA SER A 151 -2.62 12.70 -0.31
C SER A 151 -3.21 13.41 0.89
N ALA A 152 -4.46 13.85 0.79
CA ALA A 152 -5.21 14.45 1.89
C ALA A 152 -6.65 13.94 1.92
N SER A 153 -7.19 13.85 3.12
CA SER A 153 -8.61 13.67 3.33
C SER A 153 -9.32 15.01 3.23
N VAL A 154 -10.36 15.09 2.40
CA VAL A 154 -11.25 16.25 2.35
C VAL A 154 -12.56 15.90 3.05
N HIS A 155 -13.03 16.81 3.92
CA HIS A 155 -14.38 16.73 4.44
C HIS A 155 -15.28 17.50 3.47
N LEU A 156 -16.26 16.81 2.89
CA LEU A 156 -17.30 17.42 2.07
C LEU A 156 -18.56 17.63 2.93
#